data_AF-A0A968XUQ7-F1
#
_entry.id   AF-A0A968XUQ7-F1
#
_cell.length_a   1.000
_cell.length_b   1.000
_cell.length_c   1.000
_cell.angle_alpha   90.00
_cell.angle_beta   90.00
_cell.angle_gamma   90.00
#
_symmetry.space_group_name_H-M   'P 1'
#
loop_
_entity.id
_entity.type
_entity.pdbx_description
1 polymer ?
#
loop_
_entity_poly.entity_id
_entity_poly.type
_entity_poly.pdbx_seq_one_letter_code
_entity_poly.pdbx_strand_id
1 'polypeptide(L)'
;GQSKWRGEQAVVAALPKHIILRTAWVVSPYGHNFVKTMLRLSASKPELGVVDDQIGSPTYAPHLADAILTIAARLRDVGADQMSWGLYHATGAGEATWCALARETFRLSAERGGTSAHVSRHHIR
;
A
#
# COMPACT_ATOMS: atom_id res chain seq x y z
N GLY A 1 10.40 7.02 8.01
CA GLY A 1 10.28 6.20 9.23
C GLY A 1 10.14 7.05 10.48
N GLN A 2 11.21 7.77 10.87
CA GLN A 2 11.32 8.40 12.20
C GLN A 2 10.15 9.29 12.63
N SER A 3 9.65 10.17 11.77
CA SER A 3 8.53 11.07 12.11
C SER A 3 7.22 10.31 12.36
N LYS A 4 6.97 9.23 11.63
CA LYS A 4 5.79 8.38 11.82
C LYS A 4 5.89 7.59 13.11
N TRP A 5 7.06 7.00 13.39
CA TRP A 5 7.31 6.32 14.67
C TRP A 5 7.10 7.27 15.87
N ARG A 6 7.59 8.51 15.81
CA ARG A 6 7.33 9.50 16.87
C ARG A 6 5.84 9.79 17.06
N GLY A 7 5.07 9.85 15.96
CA GLY A 7 3.62 10.00 16.02
C GLY A 7 2.93 8.82 16.69
N GLU A 8 3.34 7.59 16.36
CA GLU A 8 2.84 6.37 17.03
C GLU A 8 3.09 6.42 18.54
N GLN A 9 4.32 6.78 18.96
CA GLN A 9 4.65 6.90 20.38
C GLN A 9 3.80 7.96 21.10
N ALA A 10 3.50 9.08 20.44
CA ALA A 10 2.64 10.12 21.01
C ALA A 10 1.20 9.62 21.20
N VAL A 11 0.65 8.85 20.25
CA VAL A 11 -0.67 8.21 20.38
C VAL A 11 -0.68 7.23 21.54
N VAL A 12 0.31 6.35 21.64
CA VAL A 12 0.42 5.36 22.72
C VAL A 12 0.48 6.05 24.08
N ALA A 13 1.23 7.14 24.21
CA ALA A 13 1.35 7.88 25.47
C ALA A 13 0.07 8.60 25.88
N ALA A 14 -0.70 9.13 24.92
CA ALA A 14 -1.91 9.91 25.20
C ALA A 14 -3.19 9.07 25.29
N LEU A 15 -3.25 7.93 24.59
CA LEU A 15 -4.47 7.14 24.42
C LEU A 15 -4.18 5.65 24.67
N PRO A 16 -4.38 5.12 25.89
CA PRO A 16 -4.17 3.69 26.18
C PRO A 16 -5.05 2.76 25.34
N LYS A 17 -6.26 3.22 24.97
CA LYS A 17 -7.19 2.54 24.07
C LYS A 17 -7.04 3.10 22.64
N HIS A 18 -6.08 2.58 21.88
CA HIS A 18 -5.79 3.02 20.51
C HIS A 18 -5.70 1.86 19.52
N ILE A 19 -5.86 2.16 18.24
CA ILE A 19 -5.51 1.25 17.14
C ILE A 19 -4.58 1.98 16.18
N ILE A 20 -3.38 1.44 16.00
CA ILE A 20 -2.39 1.92 15.04
C ILE A 20 -2.28 0.90 13.92
N LEU A 21 -2.59 1.30 12.69
CA LEU A 21 -2.42 0.45 11.51
C LEU A 21 -1.15 0.86 10.75
N ARG A 22 -0.13 0.01 10.76
CA ARG A 22 1.01 0.15 9.86
C ARG A 22 0.68 -0.49 8.53
N THR A 23 0.86 0.26 7.45
CA THR A 23 0.61 -0.18 6.07
C THR A 23 1.79 0.17 5.18
N ALA A 24 1.82 -0.38 3.98
CA ALA A 24 2.87 -0.17 3.00
C ALA A 24 2.30 -0.17 1.58
N TRP A 25 2.99 0.53 0.68
CA TRP A 25 2.76 0.47 -0.77
C TRP A 25 1.29 0.68 -1.16
N VAL A 26 0.68 1.72 -0.58
CA VAL A 26 -0.74 2.01 -0.79
C VAL A 26 -0.98 2.45 -2.23
N VAL A 27 -1.87 1.75 -2.93
CA VAL A 27 -2.31 2.04 -4.30
C VAL A 27 -3.83 2.24 -4.32
N SER A 28 -4.32 3.15 -5.17
CA SER A 28 -5.75 3.43 -5.24
C SER A 28 -6.17 4.02 -6.59
N PRO A 29 -7.49 4.05 -6.88
CA PRO A 29 -8.04 4.79 -8.02
C PRO A 29 -7.91 6.31 -7.87
N TYR A 30 -7.57 6.81 -6.68
CA TYR A 30 -7.53 8.24 -6.34
C TYR A 30 -6.10 8.74 -6.12
N GLY A 31 -5.88 10.05 -6.25
CA GLY A 31 -4.57 10.67 -6.01
C GLY A 31 -3.43 10.14 -6.91
N HIS A 32 -2.19 10.47 -6.55
CA HIS A 32 -0.98 9.97 -7.21
C HIS A 32 -0.44 8.74 -6.48
N ASN A 33 -0.04 7.70 -7.24
CA ASN A 33 0.56 6.49 -6.71
C ASN A 33 1.46 5.81 -7.76
N PHE A 34 2.09 4.71 -7.36
CA PHE A 34 3.02 3.94 -8.20
C PHE A 34 2.37 3.47 -9.50
N VAL A 35 1.22 2.78 -9.42
CA VAL A 35 0.50 2.23 -10.58
C VAL A 35 0.18 3.32 -11.61
N LYS A 36 -0.38 4.45 -11.17
CA LYS A 36 -0.66 5.59 -12.05
C LYS A 36 0.59 6.21 -12.64
N THR A 37 1.71 6.18 -11.91
CA THR A 37 2.98 6.66 -12.43
C THR A 37 3.52 5.74 -13.52
N MET A 38 3.42 4.42 -13.35
CA MET A 38 3.80 3.46 -14.39
C MET A 38 2.98 3.67 -15.67
N LEU A 39 1.65 3.74 -15.56
CA LEU A 39 0.76 3.97 -16.71
C LEU A 39 1.01 5.30 -17.42
N ARG A 40 1.33 6.37 -16.68
CA ARG A 40 1.70 7.66 -17.28
C ARG A 40 3.02 7.57 -18.03
N LEU A 41 4.01 6.88 -17.46
CA LEU A 41 5.33 6.76 -18.08
C LEU A 41 5.29 5.89 -19.34
N SER A 42 4.48 4.82 -19.37
CA SER A 42 4.34 3.95 -20.55
C SER A 42 3.79 4.67 -21.79
N ALA A 43 3.12 5.81 -21.62
CA ALA A 43 2.66 6.62 -22.75
C ALA A 43 3.79 7.33 -23.51
N SER A 44 4.98 7.46 -22.91
CA SER A 44 6.10 8.23 -23.48
C SER A 44 7.44 7.50 -23.47
N LYS A 45 7.58 6.42 -22.69
CA LYS A 45 8.80 5.64 -22.55
C LYS A 45 8.54 4.19 -22.95
N PRO A 46 9.22 3.67 -23.99
CA PRO A 46 9.09 2.27 -24.38
C PRO A 46 9.74 1.31 -23.37
N GLU A 47 10.66 1.80 -22.55
CA GLU A 47 11.34 1.03 -21.50
C GLU A 47 11.48 1.80 -20.18
N LEU A 48 11.34 1.09 -19.06
CA LEU A 48 11.51 1.59 -17.70
C LEU A 48 12.36 0.63 -16.87
N GLY A 49 13.45 1.16 -16.28
CA GLY A 49 14.17 0.48 -15.22
C GLY A 49 13.42 0.59 -13.89
N VAL A 50 13.05 -0.54 -13.29
CA VAL A 50 12.31 -0.56 -12.01
C VAL A 50 13.04 -1.46 -11.01
N VAL A 51 13.08 -0.99 -9.76
CA VAL A 51 13.79 -1.64 -8.65
C VAL A 51 13.25 -3.05 -8.40
N ASP A 52 14.14 -4.02 -8.28
CA ASP A 52 13.79 -5.44 -8.15
C ASP A 52 14.40 -6.13 -6.91
N ASP A 53 15.10 -5.39 -6.07
CA ASP A 53 15.67 -5.86 -4.79
C ASP A 53 14.86 -5.42 -3.56
N GLN A 54 13.79 -4.63 -3.76
CA GLN A 54 12.87 -4.21 -2.71
C GLN A 54 11.61 -5.05 -2.75
N ILE A 55 11.43 -5.91 -1.74
CA ILE A 55 10.25 -6.76 -1.57
C ILE A 55 9.27 -6.09 -0.61
N GLY A 56 7.99 -6.09 -0.95
CA GLY A 56 6.91 -5.56 -0.12
C GLY A 56 5.56 -6.13 -0.51
N SER A 57 4.50 -5.59 0.06
CA SER A 57 3.13 -6.00 -0.26
C SER A 57 2.29 -4.79 -0.69
N PRO A 58 1.88 -4.71 -1.98
CA PRO A 58 1.01 -3.64 -2.46
C PRO A 58 -0.34 -3.66 -1.72
N THR A 59 -0.76 -2.52 -1.18
CA THR A 59 -2.01 -2.43 -0.41
C THR A 59 -3.05 -1.63 -1.17
N TYR A 60 -4.19 -2.26 -1.50
CA TYR A 60 -5.29 -1.56 -2.14
C TYR A 60 -6.04 -0.69 -1.11
N ALA A 61 -6.03 0.63 -1.32
CA ALA A 61 -6.53 1.58 -0.32
C ALA A 61 -8.00 1.37 0.06
N PRO A 62 -8.93 1.01 -0.87
CA PRO A 62 -10.30 0.69 -0.49
C PRO A 62 -10.41 -0.49 0.49
N HIS A 63 -9.63 -1.56 0.32
CA HIS A 63 -9.62 -2.66 1.30
C HIS A 63 -9.08 -2.21 2.67
N LEU A 64 -8.10 -1.31 2.70
CA LEU A 64 -7.62 -0.72 3.95
C LEU A 64 -8.70 0.15 4.61
N ALA A 65 -9.46 0.91 3.82
CA ALA A 65 -10.60 1.68 4.32
C ALA A 65 -11.69 0.77 4.89
N ASP A 66 -12.03 -0.32 4.19
CA ASP A 66 -13.00 -1.32 4.67
C ASP A 66 -12.55 -1.96 5.98
N ALA A 67 -11.25 -2.24 6.14
CA ALA A 67 -10.70 -2.74 7.40
C ALA A 67 -10.87 -1.73 8.54
N ILE A 68 -10.61 -0.44 8.29
CA ILE A 68 -10.81 0.63 9.29
C ILE A 68 -12.30 0.73 9.68
N LEU A 69 -13.21 0.70 8.72
CA LEU A 69 -14.65 0.75 8.98
C LEU A 69 -15.14 -0.47 9.75
N THR A 70 -14.59 -1.65 9.44
CA THR A 70 -14.88 -2.89 10.18
C THR A 70 -14.43 -2.80 11.63
N ILE A 71 -13.24 -2.26 11.87
CA ILE A 71 -12.71 -2.01 13.23
C ILE A 71 -13.61 -1.03 13.99
N ALA A 72 -14.03 0.06 13.36
CA ALA A 72 -14.93 1.04 13.97
C ALA A 72 -16.32 0.46 14.29
N ALA A 73 -16.87 -0.33 13.37
CA ALA A 73 -18.14 -1.05 13.59
C ALA A 73 -18.02 -2.02 14.77
N ARG A 74 -16.93 -2.80 14.83
CA ARG A 74 -16.69 -3.71 15.96
C ARG A 74 -16.62 -2.97 17.28
N LEU A 75 -15.90 -1.85 17.35
CA LEU A 75 -15.83 -1.02 18.57
C LEU A 75 -17.21 -0.58 19.05
N ARG A 76 -18.09 -0.15 18.14
CA ARG A 76 -19.47 0.21 18.45
C ARG A 76 -20.26 -0.99 18.99
N ASP A 77 -20.10 -2.16 18.38
CA ASP A 77 -20.94 -3.32 18.66
C ASP A 77 -20.54 -4.06 19.96
N VAL A 78 -19.24 -4.18 20.26
CA VAL A 78 -18.75 -4.90 21.46
C VAL A 78 -18.36 -3.98 22.62
N GLY A 79 -18.25 -2.67 22.36
CA GLY A 79 -17.81 -1.67 23.33
C GLY A 79 -16.29 -1.67 23.56
N ALA A 80 -15.81 -0.63 24.23
CA ALA A 80 -14.38 -0.38 24.39
C ALA A 80 -13.64 -1.39 25.27
N ASP A 81 -14.34 -2.11 26.15
CA ASP A 81 -13.73 -3.05 27.10
C ASP A 81 -13.50 -4.44 26.48
N GLN A 82 -14.23 -4.78 25.42
CA GLN A 82 -14.05 -6.02 24.67
C GLN A 82 -13.20 -5.84 23.40
N MET A 83 -12.74 -4.62 23.13
CA MET A 83 -11.92 -4.34 21.98
C MET A 83 -10.47 -4.71 22.23
N SER A 84 -9.83 -5.35 21.25
CA SER A 84 -8.38 -5.54 21.25
C SER A 84 -7.71 -4.26 20.76
N TRP A 85 -7.14 -3.50 21.69
CA TRP A 85 -6.39 -2.28 21.40
C TRP A 85 -4.92 -2.60 21.09
N GLY A 86 -4.27 -1.77 20.28
CA GLY A 86 -2.83 -1.84 20.05
C GLY A 86 -2.41 -1.54 18.62
N LEU A 87 -1.30 -2.16 18.22
CA LEU A 87 -0.68 -1.97 16.92
C LEU A 87 -0.89 -3.19 16.04
N TYR A 88 -1.29 -2.94 14.79
CA TYR A 88 -1.56 -3.96 13.78
C TYR A 88 -0.82 -3.64 12.48
N HIS A 89 -0.50 -4.69 11.73
CA HIS A 89 -0.03 -4.58 10.36
C HIS A 89 -1.20 -4.83 9.41
N ALA A 90 -1.47 -3.87 8.53
CA ALA A 90 -2.57 -3.92 7.56
C ALA A 90 -2.01 -3.64 6.16
N THR A 91 -1.60 -4.69 5.48
CA THR A 91 -1.10 -4.66 4.09
C THR A 91 -1.95 -5.54 3.19
N GLY A 92 -1.72 -5.47 1.88
CA GLY A 92 -2.16 -6.51 0.97
C GLY A 92 -1.64 -7.90 1.37
N ALA A 93 -2.21 -8.92 0.74
CA ALA A 93 -1.73 -10.29 0.87
C ALA A 93 -0.61 -10.56 -0.14
N GLY A 94 0.31 -11.47 0.22
CA GLY A 94 1.44 -11.86 -0.64
C GLY A 94 2.54 -10.80 -0.74
N GLU A 95 3.51 -11.07 -1.59
CA GLU A 95 4.73 -10.29 -1.74
C GLU A 95 5.02 -10.00 -3.22
N ALA A 96 5.62 -8.85 -3.49
CA ALA A 96 6.06 -8.43 -4.81
C ALA A 96 7.26 -7.49 -4.71
N THR A 97 8.06 -7.45 -5.77
CA THR A 97 9.00 -6.34 -6.00
C THR A 97 8.29 -5.18 -6.71
N TRP A 98 8.87 -3.99 -6.69
CA TRP A 98 8.35 -2.89 -7.52
C TRP A 98 8.35 -3.25 -9.01
N CYS A 99 9.38 -3.96 -9.47
CA CYS A 99 9.48 -4.48 -10.83
C CYS A 99 8.33 -5.45 -11.15
N ALA A 100 8.02 -6.38 -10.25
CA ALA A 100 6.87 -7.29 -10.41
C ALA A 100 5.54 -6.51 -10.48
N LEU A 101 5.35 -5.52 -9.59
CA LEU A 101 4.13 -4.68 -9.60
C LEU A 101 4.00 -3.85 -10.89
N ALA A 102 5.11 -3.32 -11.43
CA ALA A 102 5.11 -2.59 -12.69
C ALA A 102 4.74 -3.49 -13.87
N ARG A 103 5.33 -4.69 -13.95
CA ARG A 103 5.01 -5.68 -14.98
C ARG A 103 3.55 -6.08 -14.96
N GLU A 104 3.02 -6.36 -13.77
CA GLU A 104 1.62 -6.74 -13.61
C GLU A 104 0.68 -5.58 -13.98
N THR A 105 1.04 -4.34 -13.64
CA THR A 105 0.31 -3.13 -14.07
C THR A 105 0.22 -3.05 -15.60
N PHE A 106 1.33 -3.28 -16.30
CA PHE A 106 1.36 -3.20 -17.77
C PHE A 106 0.65 -4.37 -18.44
N ARG A 107 0.77 -5.59 -17.90
CA ARG A 107 0.00 -6.75 -18.38
C ARG A 107 -1.50 -6.46 -18.33
N LEU A 108 -1.99 -6.02 -17.17
CA LEU A 108 -3.39 -5.67 -16.95
C LEU A 108 -3.85 -4.48 -17.80
N SER A 109 -2.97 -3.51 -18.07
CA SER A 109 -3.28 -2.38 -18.94
C SER A 109 -3.42 -2.82 -20.40
N ALA A 110 -2.48 -3.62 -20.91
CA ALA A 110 -2.51 -4.12 -22.28
C ALA A 110 -3.74 -5.00 -22.55
N GLU A 111 -4.14 -5.85 -21.60
CA GLU A 111 -5.38 -6.65 -21.68
C GLU A 111 -6.64 -5.80 -21.80
N ARG A 112 -6.58 -4.54 -21.37
CA ARG A 112 -7.68 -3.57 -21.44
C ARG A 112 -7.50 -2.55 -22.58
N GLY A 113 -6.56 -2.79 -23.51
CA GLY A 113 -6.25 -1.89 -24.62
C GLY A 113 -5.50 -0.61 -24.23
N GLY A 114 -4.93 -0.57 -23.03
CA GLY A 114 -4.12 0.55 -22.54
C GLY A 114 -2.65 0.46 -22.93
N THR A 115 -1.89 1.51 -22.61
CA THR A 115 -0.45 1.57 -22.90
C THR A 115 0.36 0.63 -21.99
N SER A 116 1.48 0.12 -22.50
CA SER A 116 2.43 -0.69 -21.75
C SER A 116 3.86 -0.34 -22.16
N ALA A 117 4.84 -0.69 -21.32
CA ALA A 117 6.26 -0.51 -21.59
C ALA A 117 7.05 -1.75 -21.16
N HIS A 118 8.22 -1.95 -21.75
CA HIS A 118 9.17 -2.96 -21.28
C HIS A 118 9.71 -2.58 -19.90
N VAL A 119 9.84 -3.55 -18.99
CA VAL A 119 10.36 -3.34 -17.63
C VAL A 119 11.66 -4.11 -17.44
N SER A 120 12.77 -3.38 -17.37
CA SER A 120 14.07 -3.91 -17.00
C SER A 120 14.29 -3.84 -15.49
N ARG A 121 15.05 -4.81 -14.96
CA ARG A 121 15.39 -4.88 -13.53
C ARG A 121 16.48 -3.88 -13.20
N HIS A 122 16.25 -3.05 -12.19
CA HIS A 122 17.24 -2.14 -11.63
C HIS A 122 17.57 -2.58 -10.19
N HIS A 123 18.85 -2.55 -9.81
CA HIS A 123 19.28 -2.81 -8.43
C HIS A 123 19.80 -1.50 -7.85
N ILE A 124 19.36 -1.11 -6.65
CA ILE A 124 19.93 0.05 -5.97
C ILE A 124 21.14 -0.47 -5.19
N ARG A 125 22.33 -0.31 -5.77
CA ARG A 125 23.58 -0.53 -5.03
C ARG A 125 23.81 0.58 -4.01
#